data_AF-A0A940ZFM0-F1
#
_entry.id   AF-A0A940ZFM0-F1
#
_cell.length_a   1.000
_cell.length_b   1.000
_cell.length_c   1.000
_cell.angle_alpha   90.00
_cell.angle_beta   90.00
_cell.angle_gamma   90.00
#
_symmetry.space_group_name_H-M   'P 1'
#
loop_
_entity.id
_entity.type
_entity.pdbx_description
1 polymer ?
#
loop_
_entity_poly.entity_id
_entity_poly.type
_entity_poly.pdbx_seq_one_letter_code
_entity_poly.pdbx_strand_id
1 'polypeptide(L)' 'EAGLRYVYLGNVPGKQNHTYCYKCRTLLIERGGFSVTAYRARGGQCPKCGTLQDGVGL' A
#
# COMPACT_ATOMS: atom_id res chain seq x y z
N GLU A 1 -2.08 20.06 12.42
CA GLU A 1 -1.72 18.74 12.97
C GLU A 1 -1.47 17.78 11.79
N ALA A 2 -0.22 17.48 11.47
CA ALA A 2 0.12 16.64 10.32
C ALA A 2 0.45 15.22 10.79
N GLY A 3 -0.58 14.38 10.90
CA GLY A 3 -0.41 12.95 11.19
C GLY A 3 0.07 12.21 9.95
N LEU A 4 1.25 11.61 10.02
CA LEU A 4 1.78 10.73 8.97
C LEU A 4 0.86 9.51 8.81
N ARG A 5 0.16 9.39 7.67
CA ARG A 5 -0.71 8.24 7.36
C ARG A 5 0.05 6.96 7.00
N TYR A 6 1.32 7.09 6.63
CA TYR A 6 2.13 5.98 6.18
C TYR A 6 3.40 5.88 7.03
N VAL A 7 3.37 4.99 8.02
CA VAL A 7 4.57 4.62 8.79
C VAL A 7 5.29 3.52 8.00
N TYR A 8 6.44 3.84 7.43
CA TYR A 8 7.34 2.85 6.85
C TYR A 8 8.03 2.10 7.99
N LEU A 9 7.57 0.89 8.31
CA LEU A 9 8.34 -0.05 9.12
C LEU A 9 9.46 -0.62 8.25
N GLY A 10 10.55 0.14 8.14
CA GLY A 10 11.77 -0.32 7.48
C GLY A 10 12.35 -1.55 8.17
N ASN A 11 12.65 -2.58 7.37
CA ASN A 11 13.54 -3.71 7.69
C ASN A 11 13.30 -4.46 9.01
N VAL A 12 12.04 -4.78 9.32
CA VAL A 12 11.79 -5.85 10.31
C VAL A 12 11.81 -7.20 9.57
N PRO A 13 12.84 -8.05 9.75
CA PRO A 13 12.86 -9.38 9.15
C PRO A 13 11.61 -10.15 9.58
N GLY A 14 10.83 -10.63 8.60
CA GLY A 14 9.58 -11.35 8.82
C GLY A 14 8.30 -10.52 8.75
N LYS A 15 8.36 -9.17 8.69
CA LYS A 15 7.16 -8.34 8.44
C LYS A 15 7.10 -7.90 6.97
N GLN A 16 6.04 -8.31 6.31
CA GLN A 16 5.79 -7.95 4.91
C GLN A 16 5.25 -6.52 4.81
N ASN A 17 5.88 -5.68 3.98
CA ASN A 17 5.49 -4.28 3.78
C ASN A 17 4.37 -4.13 2.74
N HIS A 18 3.30 -4.90 2.91
CA HIS A 18 2.13 -4.83 2.04
C HIS A 18 1.42 -3.49 2.16
N THR A 19 0.92 -2.96 1.04
CA THR A 19 0.08 -1.78 1.00
C THR A 19 -1.37 -2.19 0.84
N TYR A 20 -2.22 -1.71 1.73
CA TYR A 20 -3.66 -1.97 1.71
C TYR A 20 -4.45 -0.69 1.44
N CYS A 21 -5.64 -0.84 0.88
CA CYS A 21 -6.56 0.27 0.67
C CYS A 21 -7.04 0.82 2.01
N TYR A 22 -6.91 2.13 2.23
CA TYR A 22 -7.33 2.74 3.51
C TYR A 22 -8.85 2.67 3.75
N LYS A 23 -9.67 2.55 2.71
CA LYS A 23 -11.14 2.52 2.83
C LYS A 23 -11.68 1.11 3.06
N CYS A 24 -11.21 0.13 2.29
CA CYS A 24 -11.78 -1.22 2.28
C CYS A 24 -10.80 -2.33 2.67
N ARG A 25 -9.57 -1.97 3.04
CA ARG A 25 -8.47 -2.89 3.42
C ARG A 25 -8.10 -3.93 2.36
N THR A 26 -8.52 -3.74 1.11
CA THR A 26 -8.10 -4.61 0.00
C THR A 26 -6.60 -4.49 -0.19
N LEU A 27 -5.90 -5.62 -0.35
CA LEU A 27 -4.48 -5.64 -0.67
C LEU A 27 -4.24 -4.98 -2.04
N LEU A 28 -3.45 -3.92 -2.06
CA LEU A 28 -3.15 -3.13 -3.25
C LEU A 28 -1.77 -3.40 -3.79
N ILE A 29 -0.76 -3.43 -2.92
CA ILE A 29 0.62 -3.71 -3.30
C ILE A 29 1.12 -4.80 -2.38
N GLU A 30 1.49 -5.93 -2.97
CA GLU A 30 2.14 -7.01 -2.26
C GLU A 30 3.65 -6.84 -2.39
N ARG A 31 4.36 -7.02 -1.28
CA ARG A 31 5.81 -6.81 -1.18
C ARG A 31 6.42 -7.97 -0.42
N GLY A 32 7.43 -8.60 -1.01
CA GLY A 32 8.22 -9.67 -0.41
C GLY A 32 9.67 -9.23 -0.30
N GLY A 33 10.22 -9.20 0.92
CA GLY A 33 11.55 -8.66 1.17
C GLY A 33 11.66 -7.20 0.71
N PHE A 34 12.51 -6.96 -0.29
CA PHE A 34 12.76 -5.64 -0.89
C PHE A 34 12.01 -5.38 -2.20
N SER A 35 11.28 -6.37 -2.72
CA SER A 35 10.65 -6.30 -4.04
C SER A 35 9.12 -6.24 -3.96
N VAL A 36 8.51 -5.54 -4.92
CA VAL A 36 7.06 -5.60 -5.16
C VAL A 36 6.76 -6.90 -5.90
N THR A 37 5.92 -7.76 -5.32
CA THR A 37 5.53 -9.04 -5.90
C THR A 37 4.20 -8.96 -6.64
N ALA A 38 3.31 -8.03 -6.26
CA ALA A 38 2.08 -7.77 -6.99
C ALA A 38 1.64 -6.32 -6.87
N TYR A 39 1.14 -5.76 -7.96
CA TYR A 39 0.55 -4.42 -8.01
C TYR A 39 -0.89 -4.51 -8.52
N ARG A 40 -1.85 -4.27 -7.63
CA ARG A 40 -3.31 -4.41 -7.88
C ARG A 40 -4.01 -3.05 -7.96
N ALA A 41 -3.38 -1.97 -7.50
CA ALA A 41 -3.90 -0.62 -7.72
C ALA A 41 -3.84 -0.28 -9.22
N ARG A 42 -4.90 0.31 -9.78
CA ARG A 42 -4.92 0.76 -11.19
C ARG A 42 -5.04 2.27 -11.20
N GLY A 43 -4.05 2.98 -11.75
CA GLY A 43 -4.07 4.45 -11.80
C GLY A 43 -4.22 5.12 -10.43
N GLY A 44 -3.62 4.54 -9.39
CA GLY A 44 -3.74 5.04 -8.01
C GLY A 44 -5.08 4.72 -7.34
N GLN A 45 -5.97 3.94 -7.97
CA GLN A 45 -7.27 3.59 -7.42
C GLN A 45 -7.33 2.15 -6.93
N CYS A 46 -8.10 1.93 -5.86
CA CYS A 46 -8.41 0.59 -5.38
C CYS A 46 -9.32 -0.14 -6.38
N PRO A 47 -8.96 -1.35 -6.83
CA PRO A 47 -9.76 -2.10 -7.81
C PRO A 47 -11.12 -2.57 -7.25
N LYS A 48 -11.26 -2.65 -5.91
CA LYS A 48 -12.48 -3.15 -5.27
C LYS A 48 -13.49 -2.05 -4.95
N CYS A 49 -13.03 -0.88 -4.50
CA CYS A 49 -13.91 0.19 -4.02
C CYS A 49 -13.77 1.51 -4.78
N GLY A 50 -12.93 1.55 -5.82
CA GLY A 50 -12.69 2.74 -6.66
C GLY A 50 -12.00 3.91 -5.95
N THR A 51 -11.62 3.74 -4.68
CA THR A 51 -11.10 4.85 -3.88
C THR A 51 -9.67 5.20 -4.28
N LEU A 52 -9.45 6.47 -4.61
CA LEU A 52 -8.14 7.04 -4.90
C LEU A 52 -7.24 6.91 -3.66
N GLN A 53 -6.03 6.41 -3.86
CA GLN A 53 -5.03 6.19 -2.83
C GLN A 53 -4.04 7.35 -2.85
N ASP A 54 -4.11 8.21 -1.83
CA ASP A 54 -3.14 9.29 -1.64
C ASP A 54 -1.78 8.70 -1.22
N GLY A 55 -0.69 9.09 -1.87
CA GLY A 55 0.66 8.63 -1.50
C GLY A 55 1.22 7.47 -2.35
N VAL A 56 0.50 7.03 -3.38
CA VAL A 56 1.15 6.31 -4.49
C VAL A 56 1.59 7.39 -5.48
N GLY A 57 2.84 7.84 -5.38
CA GLY A 57 3.45 8.60 -6.46
C GLY A 57 3.44 7.72 -7.71
N LEU A 58 2.51 8.01 -8.62
CA LEU A 58 2.66 7.66 -10.03
C LEU A 58 3.62 8.66 -10.66
#